data_AF-A0A379V356-F1
#
_entry.id   AF-A0A379V356-F1
#
_cell.length_a   1.000
_cell.length_b   1.000
_cell.length_c   1.000
_cell.angle_alpha   90.00
_cell.angle_beta   90.00
_cell.angle_gamma   90.00
#
_symmetry.space_group_name_H-M   'P 1'
#
loop_
_entity.id
_entity.type
_entity.pdbx_description
1 polymer ?
#
loop_
_entity_poly.entity_id
_entity_poly.type
_entity_poly.pdbx_seq_one_letter_code
_entity_poly.pdbx_strand_id
1 'polypeptide(L)'
;MKMMVIADDFTGSNDTGVQLAKKGARTEVMLSASQKPSRRADVLVINTESRAMPADQAASAVYAALSPWCETSPAPLVYKKIDSTFRGNIGAEVTAAMRASQRKLAVIAAAIPAAGRTTLEGKCLVNGVPLLETEFASDPKTPIVSSRIAEIVALQSEIPVYEVFLQDVRRGGLSALLTAYAAEGEGIIVVDAVEERDLTLIAQAACEQPSMPLLVGAAGLVNALPVELFMQDRQRLPVLVVAGSMSEATRRQVDNALCRGRAEVVDIDAARMVSDRAEQEIASVVEQALRAVKSASTYDFTHQPSRRRSTVNRRAVRKIRDEPSAIGRATEPAAWRRHVKHYRAGADWRIVSDRRRYRYRRRRRAWR
;
A
#
# COMPACT_ATOMS: atom_id res chain seq x y z
N MET A 1 10.89 -2.09 -3.70
CA MET A 1 10.52 -2.48 -2.34
C MET A 1 10.91 -1.39 -1.37
N LYS A 2 9.98 -0.94 -0.53
CA LYS A 2 10.21 0.10 0.49
C LYS A 2 10.18 -0.45 1.91
N MET A 3 9.46 -1.54 2.16
CA MET A 3 9.29 -2.09 3.51
C MET A 3 9.45 -3.61 3.52
N MET A 4 10.08 -4.10 4.57
CA MET A 4 10.23 -5.51 4.93
C MET A 4 9.48 -5.75 6.24
N VAL A 5 8.61 -6.75 6.26
CA VAL A 5 7.97 -7.25 7.47
C VAL A 5 8.57 -8.61 7.78
N ILE A 6 9.13 -8.79 8.97
CA ILE A 6 9.57 -10.11 9.45
C ILE A 6 8.57 -10.57 10.50
N ALA A 7 7.90 -11.69 10.27
CA ALA A 7 6.87 -12.24 11.13
C ALA A 7 7.26 -13.64 11.62
N ASP A 8 6.91 -13.93 12.86
CA ASP A 8 7.24 -15.17 13.57
C ASP A 8 6.28 -16.33 13.26
N ASP A 9 5.13 -16.05 12.64
CA ASP A 9 4.15 -17.06 12.25
C ASP A 9 3.39 -16.73 10.95
N PHE A 10 2.75 -17.75 10.39
CA PHE A 10 1.96 -17.65 9.16
C PHE A 10 0.75 -16.71 9.29
N THR A 11 0.04 -16.75 10.42
CA THR A 11 -1.18 -15.95 10.61
C THR A 11 -0.84 -14.47 10.73
N GLY A 12 0.17 -14.12 11.54
CA GLY A 12 0.64 -12.75 11.70
C GLY A 12 1.24 -12.17 10.41
N SER A 13 1.88 -13.01 9.60
CA SER A 13 2.36 -12.66 8.27
C SER A 13 1.21 -12.18 7.36
N ASN A 14 0.16 -13.00 7.25
CA ASN A 14 -0.98 -12.70 6.38
C ASN A 14 -1.83 -11.55 6.90
N ASP A 15 -2.06 -11.45 8.21
CA ASP A 15 -2.79 -10.33 8.79
C ASP A 15 -2.12 -8.99 8.46
N THR A 16 -0.82 -8.88 8.74
CA THR A 16 -0.02 -7.68 8.40
C THR A 16 -0.03 -7.42 6.89
N GLY A 17 0.14 -8.47 6.09
CA GLY A 17 0.13 -8.37 4.62
C GLY A 17 -1.18 -7.82 4.07
N VAL A 18 -2.32 -8.28 4.61
CA VAL A 18 -3.66 -7.80 4.25
C VAL A 18 -3.87 -6.35 4.67
N GLN A 19 -3.43 -5.95 5.86
CA GLN A 19 -3.53 -4.55 6.30
C GLN A 19 -2.81 -3.59 5.34
N LEU A 20 -1.57 -3.93 4.95
CA LEU A 20 -0.78 -3.13 4.01
C LEU A 20 -1.39 -3.15 2.59
N ALA A 21 -1.90 -4.29 2.14
CA ALA A 21 -2.57 -4.40 0.85
C ALA A 21 -3.87 -3.57 0.78
N LYS A 22 -4.66 -3.54 1.86
CA LYS A 22 -5.87 -2.69 1.97
C LYS A 22 -5.55 -1.20 1.85
N LYS A 23 -4.34 -0.78 2.26
CA LYS A 23 -3.84 0.60 2.07
C LYS A 23 -3.27 0.86 0.67
N GLY A 24 -3.23 -0.15 -0.22
CA GLY A 24 -2.86 -0.02 -1.63
C GLY A 24 -1.46 -0.52 -1.98
N ALA A 25 -0.69 -1.04 -1.02
CA ALA A 25 0.63 -1.60 -1.27
C ALA A 25 0.55 -2.92 -2.07
N ARG A 26 1.49 -3.13 -3.00
CA ARG A 26 1.76 -4.48 -3.55
C ARG A 26 2.52 -5.28 -2.50
N THR A 27 1.78 -6.06 -1.73
CA THR A 27 2.35 -6.88 -0.66
C THR A 27 2.49 -8.33 -1.12
N GLU A 28 3.68 -8.90 -0.91
CA GLU A 28 3.95 -10.32 -1.12
C GLU A 28 4.34 -10.98 0.20
N VAL A 29 3.91 -12.22 0.41
CA VAL A 29 4.28 -13.03 1.58
C VAL A 29 5.15 -14.19 1.11
N MET A 30 6.37 -14.25 1.62
CA MET A 30 7.30 -15.35 1.42
C MET A 30 7.18 -16.34 2.59
N LEU A 31 6.97 -17.60 2.24
CA LEU A 31 6.90 -18.74 3.15
C LEU A 31 8.22 -19.51 3.20
N SER A 32 9.14 -19.23 2.28
CA SER A 32 10.48 -19.82 2.22
C SER A 32 11.49 -18.81 1.71
N ALA A 33 12.70 -18.83 2.27
CA ALA A 33 13.84 -18.03 1.83
C ALA A 33 14.27 -18.30 0.37
N SER A 34 13.89 -19.45 -0.20
CA SER A 34 14.17 -19.78 -1.60
C SER A 34 13.30 -19.03 -2.61
N GLN A 35 12.18 -18.45 -2.17
CA GLN A 35 11.30 -17.69 -3.04
C GLN A 35 11.96 -16.36 -3.43
N LYS A 36 11.81 -15.96 -4.70
CA LYS A 36 12.27 -14.65 -5.16
C LYS A 36 11.07 -13.72 -5.24
N PRO A 37 11.05 -12.61 -4.48
CA PRO A 37 9.94 -11.66 -4.53
C PRO A 37 9.93 -10.94 -5.87
N SER A 38 8.76 -10.45 -6.27
CA SER A 38 8.63 -9.61 -7.45
C SER A 38 9.40 -8.31 -7.26
N ARG A 39 10.06 -7.85 -8.33
CA ARG A 39 10.67 -6.50 -8.36
C ARG A 39 9.63 -5.38 -8.17
N ARG A 40 8.34 -5.70 -8.33
CA ARG A 40 7.22 -4.78 -8.16
C ARG A 40 6.67 -4.75 -6.73
N ALA A 41 7.17 -5.58 -5.81
CA ALA A 41 6.68 -5.55 -4.43
C ALA A 41 7.01 -4.21 -3.76
N ASP A 42 5.99 -3.59 -3.17
CA ASP A 42 6.13 -2.42 -2.31
C ASP A 42 6.56 -2.88 -0.91
N VAL A 43 5.88 -3.94 -0.42
CA VAL A 43 6.10 -4.59 0.87
C VAL A 43 6.42 -6.06 0.63
N LEU A 44 7.41 -6.58 1.33
CA LEU A 44 7.65 -8.01 1.44
C LEU A 44 7.52 -8.48 2.89
N VAL A 45 6.68 -9.47 3.11
CA VAL A 45 6.53 -10.15 4.39
C VAL A 45 7.29 -11.47 4.33
N ILE A 46 8.19 -11.72 5.27
CA ILE A 46 8.88 -13.01 5.42
C ILE A 46 8.38 -13.67 6.70
N ASN A 47 7.84 -14.88 6.54
CA ASN A 47 7.49 -15.74 7.67
C ASN A 47 8.70 -16.60 8.07
N THR A 48 9.13 -16.50 9.33
CA THR A 48 10.22 -17.31 9.87
C THR A 48 9.74 -18.59 10.56
N GLU A 49 8.43 -18.75 10.79
CA GLU A 49 7.85 -19.87 11.57
C GLU A 49 8.55 -20.06 12.95
N SER A 50 9.08 -18.98 13.51
CA SER A 50 10.03 -19.01 14.63
C SER A 50 9.40 -18.90 16.02
N ARG A 51 8.08 -18.72 16.11
CA ARG A 51 7.39 -18.51 17.40
C ARG A 51 7.71 -19.58 18.45
N ALA A 52 7.69 -20.85 18.05
CA ALA A 52 7.92 -21.99 18.95
C ALA A 52 9.34 -22.59 18.82
N MET A 53 10.26 -21.92 18.12
CA MET A 53 11.64 -22.36 18.03
C MET A 53 12.41 -22.01 19.32
N PRO A 54 13.55 -22.67 19.58
CA PRO A 54 14.54 -22.17 20.52
C PRO A 54 14.98 -20.74 20.17
N ALA A 55 15.22 -19.91 21.19
CA ALA A 55 15.47 -18.47 21.02
C ALA A 55 16.69 -18.16 20.14
N ASP A 56 17.76 -18.95 20.24
CA ASP A 56 18.97 -18.86 19.42
C ASP A 56 18.71 -19.18 17.94
N GLN A 57 17.88 -20.19 17.67
CA GLN A 57 17.46 -20.56 16.32
C GLN A 57 16.52 -19.50 15.73
N ALA A 58 15.58 -18.97 16.52
CA ALA A 58 14.69 -17.89 16.11
C ALA A 58 15.47 -16.61 15.75
N ALA A 59 16.43 -16.22 16.60
CA ALA A 59 17.34 -15.10 16.33
C ALA A 59 18.14 -15.32 15.03
N SER A 60 18.72 -16.50 14.86
CA SER A 60 19.48 -16.87 13.65
C SER A 60 18.61 -16.81 12.39
N ALA A 61 17.37 -17.31 12.46
CA ALA A 61 16.42 -17.28 11.36
C ALA A 61 16.03 -15.84 10.97
N VAL A 62 15.76 -14.98 11.95
CA VAL A 62 15.45 -13.56 11.71
C VAL A 62 16.63 -12.83 11.10
N TYR A 63 17.84 -13.03 11.63
CA TYR A 63 19.05 -12.41 11.09
C TYR A 63 19.29 -12.83 9.63
N ALA A 64 19.26 -14.13 9.35
CA ALA A 64 19.47 -14.67 8.01
C ALA A 64 18.38 -14.26 7.01
N ALA A 65 17.13 -14.13 7.46
CA ALA A 65 16.02 -13.68 6.62
C ALA A 65 16.14 -12.19 6.24
N LEU A 66 16.70 -11.37 7.14
CA LEU A 66 16.71 -9.92 7.01
C LEU A 66 18.02 -9.36 6.41
N SER A 67 19.18 -9.92 6.76
CA SER A 67 20.49 -9.40 6.36
C SER A 67 20.66 -9.18 4.85
N PRO A 68 20.18 -10.06 3.94
CA PRO A 68 20.35 -9.87 2.49
C PRO A 68 19.60 -8.64 1.95
N TRP A 69 18.62 -8.12 2.69
CA TRP A 69 17.79 -6.98 2.28
C TRP A 69 18.29 -5.66 2.86
N CYS A 70 18.97 -5.69 4.01
CA CYS A 70 19.50 -4.50 4.68
C CYS A 70 20.75 -3.94 4.01
N GLU A 71 21.46 -4.73 3.20
CA GLU A 71 22.63 -4.28 2.43
C GLU A 71 22.25 -3.44 1.19
N THR A 72 20.96 -3.29 0.88
CA THR A 72 20.49 -2.51 -0.27
C THR A 72 20.49 -1.01 0.01
N SER A 73 20.70 -0.19 -1.02
CA SER A 73 20.63 1.28 -0.92
C SER A 73 19.56 1.85 -1.86
N PRO A 74 18.55 2.59 -1.34
CA PRO A 74 18.29 2.83 0.08
C PRO A 74 17.80 1.57 0.79
N ALA A 75 18.19 1.39 2.06
CA ALA A 75 17.74 0.26 2.87
C ALA A 75 16.23 0.37 3.13
N PRO A 76 15.46 -0.74 3.07
CA PRO A 76 14.04 -0.71 3.33
C PRO A 76 13.73 -0.41 4.80
N LEU A 77 12.53 0.11 5.05
CA LEU A 77 11.96 0.13 6.40
C LEU A 77 11.79 -1.31 6.88
N VAL A 78 12.30 -1.63 8.07
CA VAL A 78 12.12 -2.95 8.69
C VAL A 78 11.06 -2.85 9.77
N TYR A 79 10.10 -3.77 9.70
CA TYR A 79 9.06 -3.95 10.69
C TYR A 79 9.09 -5.37 11.23
N LYS A 80 9.34 -5.52 12.53
CA LYS A 80 9.23 -6.81 13.19
C LYS A 80 7.80 -7.01 13.66
N LYS A 81 7.07 -7.90 12.97
CA LYS A 81 5.76 -8.36 13.42
C LYS A 81 5.96 -9.36 14.56
N ILE A 82 5.27 -9.10 15.67
CA ILE A 82 5.20 -9.96 16.86
C ILE A 82 3.76 -10.30 17.20
N ASP A 83 3.55 -11.38 17.96
CA ASP A 83 2.25 -11.73 18.53
C ASP A 83 1.75 -10.61 19.46
N SER A 84 0.49 -10.18 19.33
CA SER A 84 -0.06 -9.10 20.17
C SER A 84 -0.21 -9.48 21.64
N THR A 85 -0.10 -10.78 21.93
CA THR A 85 -0.07 -11.36 23.28
C THR A 85 1.34 -11.83 23.66
N PHE A 86 2.39 -11.35 22.99
CA PHE A 86 3.80 -11.55 23.35
C PHE A 86 4.27 -13.00 23.49
N ARG A 87 3.61 -13.95 22.83
CA ARG A 87 4.11 -15.33 22.73
C ARG A 87 5.34 -15.40 21.82
N GLY A 88 6.26 -16.30 22.16
CA GLY A 88 7.45 -16.61 21.37
C GLY A 88 8.70 -15.85 21.78
N ASN A 89 9.60 -15.63 20.82
CA ASN A 89 10.98 -15.20 21.06
C ASN A 89 11.18 -13.69 20.89
N ILE A 90 10.36 -12.88 21.56
CA ILE A 90 10.28 -11.43 21.34
C ILE A 90 11.65 -10.75 21.48
N GLY A 91 12.34 -10.93 22.61
CA GLY A 91 13.62 -10.24 22.85
C GLY A 91 14.73 -10.71 21.93
N ALA A 92 14.82 -12.02 21.70
CA ALA A 92 15.85 -12.62 20.84
C ALA A 92 15.67 -12.19 19.37
N GLU A 93 14.44 -12.22 18.86
CA GLU A 93 14.13 -11.82 17.49
C GLU A 93 14.27 -10.31 17.26
N VAL A 94 13.86 -9.47 18.21
CA VAL A 94 14.07 -8.01 18.14
C VAL A 94 15.56 -7.70 18.12
N THR A 95 16.34 -8.34 18.99
CA THR A 95 17.80 -8.19 19.01
C THR A 95 18.41 -8.57 17.66
N ALA A 96 18.06 -9.73 17.12
CA ALA A 96 18.54 -10.18 15.81
C ALA A 96 18.17 -9.21 14.67
N ALA A 97 16.93 -8.70 14.68
CA ALA A 97 16.47 -7.72 13.71
C ALA A 97 17.22 -6.39 13.82
N MET A 98 17.49 -5.89 15.03
CA MET A 98 18.30 -4.68 15.25
C MET A 98 19.71 -4.86 14.71
N ARG A 99 20.35 -6.01 14.97
CA ARG A 99 21.70 -6.33 14.47
C ARG A 99 21.74 -6.41 12.95
N ALA A 100 20.79 -7.12 12.33
CA ALA A 100 20.72 -7.27 10.87
C ALA A 100 20.40 -5.96 10.14
N SER A 101 19.62 -5.07 10.76
CA SER A 101 19.25 -3.77 10.19
C SER A 101 20.11 -2.59 10.66
N GLN A 102 21.12 -2.86 11.50
CA GLN A 102 22.02 -1.89 12.10
C GLN A 102 21.29 -0.72 12.79
N ARG A 103 20.14 -1.00 13.42
CA ARG A 103 19.36 0.01 14.13
C ARG A 103 19.76 0.04 15.60
N LYS A 104 20.10 1.24 16.09
CA LYS A 104 20.42 1.46 17.50
C LYS A 104 19.20 1.32 18.41
N LEU A 105 18.04 1.79 17.95
CA LEU A 105 16.81 1.76 18.72
C LEU A 105 15.78 0.82 18.09
N ALA A 106 15.01 0.15 18.93
CA ALA A 106 13.75 -0.51 18.56
C ALA A 106 12.59 0.10 19.36
N VAL A 107 11.45 0.30 18.71
CA VAL A 107 10.21 0.79 19.34
C VAL A 107 9.18 -0.33 19.30
N ILE A 108 8.79 -0.82 20.47
CA ILE A 108 7.76 -1.84 20.66
C ILE A 108 6.43 -1.18 20.98
N ALA A 109 5.47 -1.29 20.05
CA ALA A 109 4.07 -0.96 20.28
C ALA A 109 3.17 -2.05 19.67
N ALA A 110 2.73 -2.98 20.51
CA ALA A 110 1.99 -4.17 20.08
C ALA A 110 0.47 -4.09 20.28
N ALA A 111 -0.05 -2.95 20.74
CA ALA A 111 -1.47 -2.76 20.98
C ALA A 111 -2.28 -2.95 19.68
N ILE A 112 -3.47 -3.54 19.85
CA ILE A 112 -4.54 -3.59 18.85
C ILE A 112 -5.83 -3.23 19.58
N PRO A 113 -6.09 -1.93 19.85
CA PRO A 113 -7.24 -1.48 20.62
C PRO A 113 -8.57 -2.05 20.13
N ALA A 114 -8.78 -2.11 18.82
CA ALA A 114 -9.99 -2.69 18.23
C ALA A 114 -10.18 -4.19 18.54
N ALA A 115 -9.12 -4.90 18.89
CA ALA A 115 -9.16 -6.29 19.33
C ALA A 115 -9.04 -6.42 20.85
N GLY A 116 -9.15 -5.33 21.61
CA GLY A 116 -9.01 -5.34 23.07
C GLY A 116 -7.59 -5.57 23.58
N ARG A 117 -6.55 -5.41 22.74
CA ARG A 117 -5.16 -5.51 23.17
C ARG A 117 -4.60 -4.12 23.39
N THR A 118 -4.18 -3.81 24.61
CA THR A 118 -3.65 -2.48 24.97
C THR A 118 -2.37 -2.61 25.78
N THR A 119 -1.55 -1.57 25.77
CA THR A 119 -0.40 -1.44 26.65
C THR A 119 -0.60 -0.26 27.57
N LEU A 120 -0.53 -0.49 28.88
CA LEU A 120 -0.69 0.54 29.91
C LEU A 120 0.31 0.30 31.04
N GLU A 121 1.06 1.33 31.41
CA GLU A 121 2.12 1.26 32.42
C GLU A 121 3.13 0.13 32.13
N GLY A 122 3.49 -0.03 30.85
CA GLY A 122 4.42 -1.07 30.38
C GLY A 122 3.84 -2.49 30.37
N LYS A 123 2.58 -2.68 30.77
CA LYS A 123 1.93 -3.99 30.82
C LYS A 123 1.03 -4.21 29.61
N CYS A 124 1.10 -5.40 29.03
CA CYS A 124 0.12 -5.87 28.05
C CYS A 124 -1.17 -6.29 28.76
N LEU A 125 -2.29 -5.77 28.28
CA LEU A 125 -3.64 -6.11 28.74
C LEU A 125 -4.45 -6.71 27.60
N VAL A 126 -5.27 -7.71 27.89
CA VAL A 126 -6.29 -8.28 27.00
C VAL A 126 -7.65 -8.03 27.60
N ASN A 127 -8.49 -7.23 26.94
CA ASN A 127 -9.79 -6.79 27.41
C ASN A 127 -9.74 -6.16 28.82
N GLY A 128 -8.66 -5.43 29.12
CA GLY A 128 -8.41 -4.80 30.42
C GLY A 128 -7.81 -5.72 31.48
N VAL A 129 -7.64 -7.01 31.20
CA VAL A 129 -7.03 -7.99 32.12
C VAL A 129 -5.53 -8.13 31.82
N PRO A 130 -4.64 -8.12 32.83
CA PRO A 130 -3.21 -8.38 32.63
C PRO A 130 -2.95 -9.69 31.88
N LEU A 131 -2.06 -9.67 30.89
CA LEU A 131 -1.78 -10.80 30.00
C LEU A 131 -1.53 -12.14 30.73
N LEU A 132 -0.78 -12.12 31.83
CA LEU A 132 -0.46 -13.30 32.65
C LEU A 132 -1.70 -13.93 33.33
N GLU A 133 -2.79 -13.19 33.45
CA GLU A 133 -4.07 -13.62 34.05
C GLU A 133 -5.08 -14.10 33.00
N THR A 134 -4.64 -14.25 31.74
CA THR A 134 -5.49 -14.66 30.61
C THR A 134 -5.19 -16.10 30.17
N GLU A 135 -6.03 -16.65 29.29
CA GLU A 135 -5.79 -17.96 28.69
C GLU A 135 -4.49 -18.05 27.89
N PHE A 136 -3.98 -16.91 27.37
CA PHE A 136 -2.75 -16.86 26.58
C PHE A 136 -1.51 -17.19 27.41
N ALA A 137 -1.55 -16.96 28.72
CA ALA A 137 -0.43 -17.26 29.62
C ALA A 137 -0.10 -18.76 29.66
N SER A 138 -1.12 -19.62 29.49
CA SER A 138 -1.01 -21.08 29.55
C SER A 138 -0.91 -21.72 28.16
N ASP A 139 -0.44 -20.97 27.15
CA ASP A 139 -0.25 -21.51 25.80
C ASP A 139 0.65 -22.77 25.84
N PRO A 140 0.24 -23.88 25.22
CA PRO A 140 0.91 -25.17 25.40
C PRO A 140 2.30 -25.25 24.77
N LYS A 141 2.65 -24.29 23.89
CA LYS A 141 3.95 -24.27 23.21
C LYS A 141 4.83 -23.11 23.67
N THR A 142 4.21 -21.97 23.96
CA THR A 142 4.89 -20.70 24.20
C THR A 142 4.25 -19.97 25.38
N PRO A 143 4.35 -20.53 26.60
CA PRO A 143 3.77 -19.91 27.78
C PRO A 143 4.42 -18.55 28.06
N ILE A 144 3.63 -17.64 28.62
CA ILE A 144 4.05 -16.27 28.92
C ILE A 144 4.34 -16.19 30.42
N VAL A 145 5.42 -15.51 30.79
CA VAL A 145 5.91 -15.46 32.18
C VAL A 145 5.70 -14.10 32.87
N SER A 146 5.27 -13.08 32.14
CA SER A 146 4.98 -11.75 32.70
C SER A 146 3.92 -11.02 31.87
N SER A 147 3.19 -10.10 32.50
CA SER A 147 2.38 -9.10 31.80
C SER A 147 3.20 -7.87 31.41
N ARG A 148 4.35 -7.63 32.06
CA ARG A 148 5.20 -6.46 31.81
C ARG A 148 6.10 -6.75 30.62
N ILE A 149 5.96 -5.95 29.56
CA ILE A 149 6.61 -6.21 28.28
C ILE A 149 8.14 -6.10 28.43
N ALA A 150 8.62 -5.17 29.25
CA ALA A 150 10.05 -5.02 29.50
C ALA A 150 10.68 -6.29 30.09
N GLU A 151 9.99 -6.97 31.00
CA GLU A 151 10.46 -8.25 31.57
C GLU A 151 10.49 -9.34 30.52
N ILE A 152 9.46 -9.46 29.68
CA ILE A 152 9.40 -10.45 28.58
C ILE A 152 10.61 -10.29 27.64
N VAL A 153 10.93 -9.04 27.27
CA VAL A 153 12.04 -8.74 26.36
C VAL A 153 13.39 -9.00 27.02
N ALA A 154 13.58 -8.52 28.26
CA ALA A 154 14.85 -8.61 28.98
C ALA A 154 15.28 -10.06 29.30
N LEU A 155 14.33 -11.01 29.34
CA LEU A 155 14.64 -12.44 29.50
C LEU A 155 15.37 -13.05 28.28
N GLN A 156 15.34 -12.38 27.13
CA GLN A 156 15.85 -12.91 25.86
C GLN A 156 16.80 -11.92 25.15
N SER A 157 17.13 -10.79 25.77
CA SER A 157 17.96 -9.74 25.21
C SER A 157 18.81 -9.09 26.28
N GLU A 158 20.05 -8.78 25.93
CA GLU A 158 20.97 -7.99 26.76
C GLU A 158 20.87 -6.48 26.47
N ILE A 159 20.07 -6.06 25.48
CA ILE A 159 19.89 -4.65 25.16
C ILE A 159 19.03 -3.99 26.24
N PRO A 160 19.43 -2.81 26.77
CA PRO A 160 18.64 -2.07 27.74
C PRO A 160 17.20 -1.83 27.27
N VAL A 161 16.23 -2.09 28.14
CA VAL A 161 14.81 -1.87 27.86
C VAL A 161 14.32 -0.66 28.66
N TYR A 162 13.72 0.29 27.94
CA TYR A 162 13.12 1.50 28.50
C TYR A 162 11.60 1.47 28.30
N GLU A 163 10.86 2.08 29.22
CA GLU A 163 9.41 2.19 29.12
C GLU A 163 9.01 3.66 29.00
N VAL A 164 8.15 3.96 28.02
CA VAL A 164 7.55 5.28 27.83
C VAL A 164 6.05 5.16 28.00
N PHE A 165 5.53 5.84 29.02
CA PHE A 165 4.13 5.71 29.40
C PHE A 165 3.21 6.65 28.62
N LEU A 166 1.91 6.34 28.69
CA LEU A 166 0.89 6.95 27.86
C LEU A 166 0.87 8.49 27.90
N GLN A 167 1.19 9.07 29.06
CA GLN A 167 1.22 10.52 29.24
C GLN A 167 2.30 11.17 28.36
N ASP A 168 3.48 10.58 28.27
CA ASP A 168 4.61 11.14 27.50
C ASP A 168 4.36 11.03 26.00
N VAL A 169 3.69 9.94 25.56
CA VAL A 169 3.21 9.80 24.18
C VAL A 169 2.23 10.91 23.84
N ARG A 170 1.20 11.11 24.67
CA ARG A 170 0.11 12.06 24.39
C ARG A 170 0.51 13.53 24.51
N ARG A 171 1.55 13.83 25.30
CA ARG A 171 2.15 15.17 25.40
C ARG A 171 3.14 15.48 24.28
N GLY A 172 3.42 14.52 23.39
CA GLY A 172 4.39 14.67 22.30
C GLY A 172 5.85 14.56 22.76
N GLY A 173 6.11 14.01 23.95
CA GLY A 173 7.46 13.86 24.50
C GLY A 173 8.26 12.71 23.89
N LEU A 174 7.58 11.75 23.23
CA LEU A 174 8.21 10.53 22.71
C LEU A 174 9.37 10.81 21.75
N SER A 175 9.25 11.76 20.82
CA SER A 175 10.29 12.07 19.84
C SER A 175 11.60 12.56 20.49
N ALA A 176 11.48 13.40 21.53
CA ALA A 176 12.61 13.88 22.32
C ALA A 176 13.23 12.76 23.18
N LEU A 177 12.39 11.89 23.77
CA LEU A 177 12.86 10.73 24.53
C LEU A 177 13.65 9.75 23.64
N LEU A 178 13.15 9.46 22.43
CA LEU A 178 13.89 8.62 21.47
C LEU A 178 15.25 9.24 21.11
N THR A 179 15.32 10.56 20.95
CA THR A 179 16.60 11.26 20.72
C THR A 179 17.55 11.10 21.90
N ALA A 180 17.05 11.22 23.14
CA ALA A 180 17.85 11.03 24.35
C ALA A 180 18.38 9.60 24.46
N TYR A 181 17.53 8.59 24.30
CA TYR A 181 17.95 7.18 24.34
C TYR A 181 18.96 6.83 23.24
N ALA A 182 18.80 7.39 22.03
CA ALA A 182 19.76 7.18 20.94
C ALA A 182 21.16 7.74 21.25
N ALA A 183 21.23 8.77 22.11
CA ALA A 183 22.50 9.35 22.57
C ALA A 183 23.17 8.49 23.66
N GLU A 184 22.39 7.79 24.47
CA GLU A 184 22.89 6.86 25.50
C GLU A 184 23.45 5.55 24.91
N GLY A 185 22.89 5.09 23.78
CA GLY A 185 23.39 3.92 23.09
C GLY A 185 22.29 3.13 22.39
N GLU A 186 22.42 1.80 22.43
CA GLU A 186 21.37 0.91 21.94
C GLU A 186 20.27 0.74 22.99
N GLY A 187 19.03 0.64 22.53
CA GLY A 187 17.88 0.53 23.44
C GLY A 187 16.63 -0.04 22.78
N ILE A 188 15.84 -0.77 23.56
CA ILE A 188 14.51 -1.22 23.19
C ILE A 188 13.50 -0.40 24.00
N ILE A 189 12.62 0.33 23.33
CA ILE A 189 11.66 1.23 23.95
C ILE A 189 10.27 0.61 23.85
N VAL A 190 9.71 0.20 24.99
CA VAL A 190 8.32 -0.22 25.12
C VAL A 190 7.46 1.01 25.28
N VAL A 191 6.45 1.17 24.42
CA VAL A 191 5.60 2.36 24.44
C VAL A 191 4.14 1.98 24.68
N ASP A 192 3.52 2.65 25.64
CA ASP A 192 2.10 2.50 25.96
C ASP A 192 1.20 2.95 24.79
N ALA A 193 0.10 2.23 24.60
CA ALA A 193 -0.96 2.58 23.66
C ALA A 193 -2.26 1.89 24.06
N VAL A 194 -3.33 2.68 24.22
CA VAL A 194 -4.66 2.17 24.58
C VAL A 194 -5.72 2.46 23.50
N GLU A 195 -5.45 3.40 22.60
CA GLU A 195 -6.29 3.73 21.43
C GLU A 195 -5.47 3.90 20.15
N GLU A 196 -6.13 3.85 18.98
CA GLU A 196 -5.47 3.97 17.67
C GLU A 196 -4.73 5.30 17.48
N ARG A 197 -5.18 6.36 18.17
CA ARG A 197 -4.50 7.66 18.17
C ARG A 197 -3.13 7.57 18.81
N ASP A 198 -2.95 6.78 19.86
CA ASP A 198 -1.65 6.61 20.52
C ASP A 198 -0.66 5.96 19.57
N LEU A 199 -1.08 4.92 18.84
CA LEU A 199 -0.28 4.25 17.81
C LEU A 199 0.12 5.21 16.68
N THR A 200 -0.77 6.15 16.31
CA THR A 200 -0.48 7.20 15.34
C THR A 200 0.61 8.16 15.83
N LEU A 201 0.55 8.58 17.11
CA LEU A 201 1.58 9.42 17.72
C LEU A 201 2.93 8.69 17.79
N ILE A 202 2.92 7.40 18.11
CA ILE A 202 4.13 6.56 18.13
C ILE A 202 4.76 6.47 16.73
N ALA A 203 3.96 6.21 15.70
CA ALA A 203 4.42 6.17 14.33
C ALA A 203 5.03 7.51 13.88
N GLN A 204 4.39 8.63 14.23
CA GLN A 204 4.89 9.98 13.92
C GLN A 204 6.23 10.26 14.60
N ALA A 205 6.34 10.03 15.92
CA ALA A 205 7.58 10.26 16.66
C ALA A 205 8.76 9.41 16.13
N ALA A 206 8.50 8.18 15.67
CA ALA A 206 9.52 7.35 15.02
C ALA A 206 9.98 7.93 13.68
N CYS A 207 9.07 8.51 12.88
CA CYS A 207 9.38 9.14 11.59
C CYS A 207 10.18 10.44 11.71
N GLU A 208 10.07 11.12 12.85
CA GLU A 208 10.81 12.35 13.15
C GLU A 208 12.28 12.09 13.48
N GLN A 209 12.66 10.84 13.76
CA GLN A 209 14.04 10.50 14.11
C GLN A 209 14.97 10.60 12.88
N PRO A 210 16.20 11.14 13.03
CA PRO A 210 17.18 11.20 11.94
C PRO A 210 17.52 9.82 11.36
N SER A 211 17.53 8.80 12.23
CA SER A 211 17.61 7.39 11.84
C SER A 211 16.38 6.68 12.35
N MET A 212 15.59 6.14 11.43
CA MET A 212 14.36 5.42 11.77
C MET A 212 14.69 4.26 12.73
N PRO A 213 14.02 4.15 13.89
CA PRO A 213 14.17 2.97 14.75
C PRO A 213 13.62 1.72 14.06
N LEU A 214 14.04 0.54 14.53
CA LEU A 214 13.33 -0.70 14.18
C LEU A 214 11.92 -0.62 14.77
N LEU A 215 10.90 -0.73 13.92
CA LEU A 215 9.52 -0.76 14.39
C LEU A 215 9.13 -2.20 14.74
N VAL A 216 8.59 -2.40 15.93
CA VAL A 216 8.19 -3.71 16.44
C VAL A 216 6.76 -3.63 16.93
N GLY A 217 5.89 -4.52 16.46
CA GLY A 217 4.50 -4.49 16.90
C GLY A 217 3.60 -5.51 16.24
N ALA A 218 2.31 -5.36 16.50
CA ALA A 218 1.25 -6.13 15.87
C ALA A 218 0.45 -5.27 14.89
N ALA A 219 -0.73 -5.72 14.46
CA ALA A 219 -1.50 -5.07 13.40
C ALA A 219 -1.82 -3.58 13.64
N GLY A 220 -1.93 -3.15 14.91
CA GLY A 220 -2.22 -1.75 15.25
C GLY A 220 -1.12 -0.79 14.77
N LEU A 221 0.14 -1.02 15.14
CA LEU A 221 1.23 -0.10 14.80
C LEU A 221 1.45 0.00 13.28
N VAL A 222 1.42 -1.12 12.56
CA VAL A 222 1.54 -1.08 11.08
C VAL A 222 0.38 -0.32 10.42
N ASN A 223 -0.82 -0.38 11.03
CA ASN A 223 -1.97 0.40 10.60
C ASN A 223 -1.86 1.90 10.91
N ALA A 224 -1.01 2.29 11.84
CA ALA A 224 -0.71 3.70 12.12
C ALA A 224 0.34 4.31 11.18
N LEU A 225 1.11 3.49 10.46
CA LEU A 225 2.19 3.99 9.60
C LEU A 225 1.65 4.82 8.40
N PRO A 226 2.29 5.96 8.09
CA PRO A 226 2.07 6.72 6.85
C PRO A 226 2.34 5.84 5.62
N VAL A 227 1.48 5.98 4.59
CA VAL A 227 1.56 5.14 3.39
C VAL A 227 2.83 5.36 2.58
N GLU A 228 3.41 6.55 2.68
CA GLU A 228 4.61 6.99 1.98
C GLU A 228 5.85 6.16 2.39
N LEU A 229 5.85 5.63 3.61
CA LEU A 229 6.94 4.80 4.13
C LEU A 229 7.05 3.44 3.45
N PHE A 230 5.94 2.89 2.97
CA PHE A 230 5.89 1.52 2.46
C PHE A 230 5.34 1.40 1.04
N MET A 231 4.76 2.45 0.48
CA MET A 231 4.32 2.48 -0.92
C MET A 231 5.33 3.20 -1.80
N GLN A 232 5.74 2.58 -2.91
CA GLN A 232 6.46 3.31 -3.94
C GLN A 232 5.54 4.37 -4.55
N ASP A 233 6.09 5.58 -4.76
CA ASP A 233 5.40 6.59 -5.56
C ASP A 233 5.20 6.03 -6.95
N ARG A 234 3.94 5.79 -7.29
CA ARG A 234 3.57 5.40 -8.63
C ARG A 234 3.26 6.70 -9.35
N GLN A 235 4.06 7.01 -10.36
CA GLN A 235 3.64 7.96 -11.38
C GLN A 235 2.24 7.54 -11.85
N ARG A 236 1.26 8.42 -11.65
CA ARG A 236 -0.05 8.23 -12.26
C ARG A 236 0.11 8.57 -13.72
N LEU A 237 0.45 7.57 -14.52
CA LEU A 237 0.49 7.76 -15.95
C LEU A 237 -0.93 8.08 -16.44
N PRO A 238 -1.09 9.13 -17.27
CA PRO A 238 -2.39 9.45 -17.85
C PRO A 238 -2.90 8.27 -18.67
N VAL A 239 -4.21 8.03 -18.57
CA VAL A 239 -4.88 6.97 -19.33
C VAL A 239 -5.62 7.60 -20.51
N LEU A 240 -5.29 7.16 -21.73
CA LEU A 240 -6.07 7.51 -22.92
C LEU A 240 -7.26 6.54 -23.05
N VAL A 241 -8.47 7.08 -23.02
CA VAL A 241 -9.71 6.32 -23.21
C VAL A 241 -10.31 6.68 -24.57
N VAL A 242 -10.50 5.69 -25.45
CA VAL A 242 -11.18 5.88 -26.74
C VAL A 242 -12.62 5.39 -26.64
N ALA A 243 -13.57 6.33 -26.61
CA ALA A 243 -15.00 6.05 -26.47
C ALA A 243 -15.73 6.12 -27.82
N GLY A 244 -15.88 4.97 -28.50
CA GLY A 244 -16.63 4.89 -29.77
C GLY A 244 -18.13 4.57 -29.62
N SER A 245 -18.63 4.39 -28.39
CA SER A 245 -20.02 4.00 -28.13
C SER A 245 -20.92 5.22 -28.02
N MET A 246 -22.01 5.24 -28.78
CA MET A 246 -23.03 6.30 -28.74
C MET A 246 -24.10 6.10 -27.65
N SER A 247 -23.93 5.09 -26.78
CA SER A 247 -24.92 4.76 -25.75
C SER A 247 -25.03 5.82 -24.66
N GLU A 248 -26.20 5.92 -24.04
CA GLU A 248 -26.42 6.81 -22.89
C GLU A 248 -25.49 6.49 -21.71
N ALA A 249 -25.18 5.20 -21.50
CA ALA A 249 -24.26 4.77 -20.44
C ALA A 249 -22.84 5.34 -20.64
N THR A 250 -22.32 5.30 -21.87
CA THR A 250 -20.99 5.86 -22.20
C THR A 250 -20.98 7.37 -22.02
N ARG A 251 -22.03 8.08 -22.42
CA ARG A 251 -22.15 9.53 -22.18
C ARG A 251 -22.12 9.86 -20.70
N ARG A 252 -22.93 9.17 -19.88
CA ARG A 252 -22.95 9.34 -18.42
C ARG A 252 -21.59 9.05 -17.78
N GLN A 253 -20.84 8.07 -18.28
CA GLN A 253 -19.49 7.76 -17.80
C GLN A 253 -18.50 8.89 -18.11
N VAL A 254 -18.51 9.42 -19.33
CA VAL A 254 -17.68 10.56 -19.75
C VAL A 254 -18.03 11.81 -18.94
N ASP A 255 -19.32 12.13 -18.82
CA ASP A 255 -19.80 13.27 -18.05
C ASP A 255 -19.38 13.18 -16.57
N ASN A 256 -19.45 11.99 -15.98
CA ASN A 256 -19.02 11.78 -14.59
C ASN A 256 -17.52 12.05 -14.41
N ALA A 257 -16.69 11.58 -15.34
CA ALA A 257 -15.25 11.80 -15.30
C ALA A 257 -14.89 13.29 -15.46
N LEU A 258 -15.56 13.98 -16.39
CA LEU A 258 -15.43 15.42 -16.60
C LEU A 258 -15.86 16.23 -15.36
N CYS A 259 -17.03 15.94 -14.79
CA CYS A 259 -17.55 16.66 -13.62
C CYS A 259 -16.65 16.53 -12.39
N ARG A 260 -15.90 15.43 -12.28
CA ARG A 260 -14.95 15.18 -11.18
C ARG A 260 -13.55 15.76 -11.45
N GLY A 261 -13.34 16.42 -12.60
CA GLY A 261 -12.03 16.92 -13.01
C GLY A 261 -11.01 15.81 -13.22
N ARG A 262 -11.46 14.61 -13.61
CA ARG A 262 -10.62 13.41 -13.77
C ARG A 262 -10.30 13.06 -15.21
N ALA A 263 -10.82 13.83 -16.16
CA ALA A 263 -10.60 13.62 -17.58
C ALA A 263 -10.64 14.94 -18.35
N GLU A 264 -9.94 14.97 -19.47
CA GLU A 264 -10.10 15.91 -20.56
C GLU A 264 -10.67 15.13 -21.75
N VAL A 265 -11.54 15.75 -22.53
CA VAL A 265 -12.18 15.11 -23.69
C VAL A 265 -11.68 15.78 -24.96
N VAL A 266 -11.21 14.93 -25.89
CA VAL A 266 -10.93 15.31 -27.27
C VAL A 266 -12.06 14.72 -28.11
N ASP A 267 -12.93 15.58 -28.60
CA ASP A 267 -14.03 15.17 -29.47
C ASP A 267 -13.50 14.82 -30.87
N ILE A 268 -14.11 13.80 -31.47
CA ILE A 268 -13.81 13.36 -32.85
C ILE A 268 -15.02 13.70 -33.71
N ASP A 269 -14.84 14.58 -34.70
CA ASP A 269 -15.92 14.91 -35.63
C ASP A 269 -16.09 13.79 -36.66
N ALA A 270 -17.11 12.95 -36.44
CA ALA A 270 -17.41 11.83 -37.32
C ALA A 270 -17.67 12.24 -38.78
N ALA A 271 -18.19 13.44 -39.04
CA ALA A 271 -18.45 13.93 -40.40
C ALA A 271 -17.14 14.28 -41.13
N ARG A 272 -16.17 14.87 -40.42
CA ARG A 272 -14.85 15.17 -40.97
C ARG A 272 -14.03 13.91 -41.21
N MET A 273 -14.18 12.91 -40.35
CA MET A 273 -13.52 11.61 -40.46
C MET A 273 -13.90 10.81 -41.70
N VAL A 274 -15.07 11.07 -42.31
CA VAL A 274 -15.55 10.39 -43.53
C VAL A 274 -15.43 11.27 -44.79
N SER A 275 -14.77 12.41 -44.69
CA SER A 275 -14.57 13.37 -45.78
C SER A 275 -13.13 13.36 -46.31
N ASP A 276 -12.86 14.11 -47.38
CA ASP A 276 -11.50 14.34 -47.90
C ASP A 276 -10.56 15.02 -46.88
N ARG A 277 -11.09 15.49 -45.74
CA ARG A 277 -10.34 16.08 -44.63
C ARG A 277 -9.99 15.09 -43.51
N ALA A 278 -10.25 13.79 -43.71
CA ALA A 278 -10.01 12.78 -42.67
C ALA A 278 -8.57 12.81 -42.13
N GLU A 279 -7.56 12.96 -42.99
CA GLU A 279 -6.16 13.04 -42.57
C GLU A 279 -5.88 14.26 -41.67
N GLN A 280 -6.50 15.40 -41.98
CA GLN A 280 -6.37 16.63 -41.20
C GLN A 280 -7.06 16.49 -39.83
N GLU A 281 -8.23 15.87 -39.79
CA GLU A 281 -8.98 15.61 -38.55
C GLU A 281 -8.20 14.64 -37.65
N ILE A 282 -7.67 13.55 -38.20
CA ILE A 282 -6.82 12.60 -37.46
C ILE A 282 -5.60 13.31 -36.88
N ALA A 283 -4.89 14.11 -37.68
CA ALA A 283 -3.73 14.85 -37.22
C ALA A 283 -4.10 15.80 -36.06
N SER A 284 -5.23 16.51 -36.16
CA SER A 284 -5.71 17.41 -35.11
C SER A 284 -6.06 16.68 -33.82
N VAL A 285 -6.81 15.58 -33.90
CA VAL A 285 -7.20 14.76 -32.74
C VAL A 285 -5.97 14.18 -32.05
N VAL A 286 -5.01 13.66 -32.82
CA VAL A 286 -3.75 13.12 -32.28
C VAL A 286 -2.96 14.21 -31.58
N GLU A 287 -2.85 15.40 -32.16
CA GLU A 287 -2.14 16.52 -31.53
C GLU A 287 -2.79 16.95 -30.22
N GLN A 288 -4.13 17.08 -30.19
CA GLN A 288 -4.88 17.43 -28.99
C GLN A 288 -4.73 16.36 -27.90
N ALA A 289 -4.83 15.07 -28.25
CA ALA A 289 -4.65 13.97 -27.30
C ALA A 289 -3.22 13.95 -26.73
N LEU A 290 -2.20 14.20 -27.56
CA LEU A 290 -0.81 14.29 -27.11
C LEU A 290 -0.58 15.48 -26.16
N ARG A 291 -1.21 16.63 -26.41
CA ARG A 291 -1.15 17.79 -25.51
C ARG A 291 -1.81 17.49 -24.16
N ALA A 292 -3.00 16.90 -24.17
CA ALA A 292 -3.73 16.51 -22.98
C ALA A 292 -2.90 15.52 -22.11
N VAL A 293 -2.37 14.46 -22.74
CA VAL A 293 -1.51 13.45 -22.08
C VAL A 293 -0.22 14.06 -21.52
N LYS A 294 0.43 14.97 -22.25
CA LYS A 294 1.63 15.66 -21.76
C LYS A 294 1.31 16.57 -20.58
N SER A 295 0.23 17.34 -20.65
CA SER A 295 -0.17 18.25 -19.58
C SER A 295 -0.51 17.50 -18.28
N ALA A 296 -1.16 16.34 -18.40
CA ALA A 296 -1.48 15.47 -17.27
C ALA A 296 -0.23 14.81 -16.66
N SER A 297 0.76 14.47 -17.49
CA SER A 297 2.06 13.95 -17.02
C SER A 297 2.91 15.02 -16.30
N THR A 298 2.80 16.29 -16.68
CA THR A 298 3.58 17.39 -16.08
C THR A 298 2.98 17.88 -14.75
N TYR A 299 1.65 17.80 -14.58
CA TYR A 299 0.97 18.24 -13.35
C TYR A 299 1.28 17.36 -12.12
N ASP A 300 1.67 16.10 -12.34
CA ASP A 300 1.97 15.13 -11.26
C ASP A 300 3.40 15.26 -10.70
N PHE A 301 4.23 16.15 -11.28
CA PHE A 301 5.64 16.31 -10.86
C PHE A 301 5.88 17.41 -9.82
N THR A 302 4.92 18.30 -9.53
CA THR A 302 5.25 19.51 -8.76
C THR A 302 4.38 19.87 -7.55
N HIS A 303 3.18 19.33 -7.28
CA HIS A 303 2.36 19.90 -6.18
C HIS A 303 1.56 18.92 -5.31
N GLN A 304 1.76 19.08 -3.99
CA GLN A 304 0.80 18.79 -2.91
C GLN A 304 -0.58 19.43 -3.16
N PRO A 305 -1.68 18.89 -2.59
CA PRO A 305 -3.03 19.27 -2.97
C PRO A 305 -3.42 20.60 -2.32
N SER A 306 -3.51 21.67 -3.11
CA SER A 306 -4.28 22.85 -2.74
C SER A 306 -5.26 23.28 -3.82
N ARG A 307 -6.54 23.21 -3.44
CA ARG A 307 -7.72 23.99 -3.85
C ARG A 307 -7.76 24.64 -5.25
N ARG A 308 -8.78 24.20 -6.01
CA ARG A 308 -9.72 24.97 -6.89
C ARG A 308 -9.14 25.77 -8.07
N ARG A 309 -9.69 25.50 -9.26
CA ARG A 309 -10.58 26.44 -9.99
C ARG A 309 -11.33 25.72 -11.13
N SER A 310 -12.66 25.83 -11.08
CA SER A 310 -13.59 25.46 -12.13
C SER A 310 -13.67 26.56 -13.17
N THR A 311 -13.52 26.23 -14.45
CA THR A 311 -14.00 27.06 -15.55
C THR A 311 -14.75 26.16 -16.54
N VAL A 312 -16.04 25.96 -16.28
CA VAL A 312 -16.94 25.30 -17.23
C VAL A 312 -17.35 26.36 -18.24
N ASN A 313 -16.83 26.29 -19.47
CA ASN A 313 -17.32 27.13 -20.56
C ASN A 313 -18.63 26.55 -21.10
N ARG A 314 -19.76 26.97 -20.52
CA ARG A 314 -21.12 26.67 -20.99
C ARG A 314 -21.45 27.47 -22.26
N ARG A 315 -20.87 27.14 -23.41
CA ARG A 315 -21.33 27.68 -24.72
C ARG A 315 -21.12 26.67 -25.85
N ALA A 316 -21.88 25.58 -25.85
CA ALA A 316 -22.16 24.79 -27.06
C ALA A 316 -23.38 23.86 -26.87
N VAL A 317 -24.49 24.38 -26.33
CA VAL A 317 -25.78 23.67 -26.34
C VAL A 317 -26.83 24.61 -26.91
N ARG A 318 -26.74 24.88 -28.21
CA ARG A 318 -27.85 25.37 -29.05
C ARG A 318 -27.40 25.52 -30.50
N LYS A 319 -27.56 24.45 -31.27
CA LYS A 319 -27.98 24.44 -32.69
C LYS A 319 -27.87 23.02 -33.26
N ILE A 320 -28.79 22.15 -32.85
CA ILE A 320 -29.29 21.07 -33.71
C ILE A 320 -30.80 20.99 -33.44
N ARG A 321 -31.49 22.03 -33.89
CA ARG A 321 -32.91 21.95 -34.26
C ARG A 321 -32.93 22.56 -35.65
N ASP A 322 -33.61 21.85 -36.56
CA ASP A 322 -33.85 22.19 -37.96
C ASP A 322 -32.79 21.66 -38.94
N GLU A 323 -32.92 20.37 -39.29
CA GLU A 323 -33.16 19.91 -40.67
C GLU A 323 -33.16 18.37 -40.75
N PRO A 324 -34.29 17.71 -41.07
CA PRO A 324 -34.38 16.27 -41.25
C PRO A 324 -34.44 15.89 -42.74
N SER A 325 -33.31 15.80 -43.44
CA SER A 325 -33.26 15.09 -44.73
C SER A 325 -31.86 15.02 -45.32
N ALA A 326 -31.17 13.88 -45.16
CA ALA A 326 -30.25 13.32 -46.15
C ALA A 326 -29.70 11.96 -45.67
N ILE A 327 -30.58 10.97 -45.54
CA ILE A 327 -30.15 9.56 -45.52
C ILE A 327 -30.09 9.12 -46.98
N GLY A 328 -28.95 9.31 -47.61
CA GLY A 328 -28.60 8.75 -48.92
C GLY A 328 -27.60 7.60 -48.73
N ARG A 329 -27.97 6.43 -49.23
CA ARG A 329 -27.18 5.19 -49.17
C ARG A 329 -25.82 5.38 -49.83
N ALA A 330 -24.74 4.99 -49.14
CA ALA A 330 -23.48 4.62 -49.79
C ALA A 330 -22.90 3.39 -49.09
N THR A 331 -22.68 2.39 -49.92
CA THR A 331 -22.15 1.05 -49.72
C THR A 331 -20.79 1.00 -49.03
N GLU A 332 -20.50 -0.11 -48.34
CA GLU A 332 -19.12 -0.47 -47.96
C GLU A 332 -18.20 -0.42 -49.20
N PRO A 333 -16.96 0.09 -49.04
CA PRO A 333 -15.83 -0.76 -49.43
C PRO A 333 -14.58 -0.60 -48.55
N ALA A 334 -14.12 -1.73 -48.00
CA ALA A 334 -12.74 -2.26 -48.08
C ALA A 334 -11.48 -1.38 -47.80
N ALA A 335 -11.57 -0.14 -47.33
CA ALA A 335 -10.39 0.74 -47.20
C ALA A 335 -9.58 0.59 -45.91
N TRP A 336 -10.06 -0.15 -44.89
CA TRP A 336 -9.41 -0.23 -43.58
C TRP A 336 -8.13 -1.09 -43.51
N ARG A 337 -7.68 -1.71 -44.61
CA ARG A 337 -6.56 -2.69 -44.57
C ARG A 337 -5.20 -2.22 -45.08
N ARG A 338 -5.01 -0.96 -45.52
CA ARG A 338 -3.76 -0.57 -46.21
C ARG A 338 -2.81 0.42 -45.54
N HIS A 339 -3.09 0.95 -44.35
CA HIS A 339 -2.16 1.88 -43.70
C HIS A 339 -1.76 1.44 -42.29
N VAL A 340 -0.96 0.38 -42.22
CA VAL A 340 -0.10 0.08 -41.05
C VAL A 340 1.33 -0.06 -41.57
N LYS A 341 1.98 1.07 -41.88
CA LYS A 341 3.44 1.11 -41.98
C LYS A 341 3.99 1.16 -40.56
N HIS A 342 4.87 0.20 -40.27
CA HIS A 342 5.51 0.00 -38.98
C HIS A 342 6.32 1.23 -38.55
N TYR A 343 5.87 1.91 -37.49
CA TYR A 343 6.75 2.72 -36.66
C TYR A 343 7.21 1.85 -35.49
N ARG A 344 8.42 1.29 -35.60
CA ARG A 344 9.15 0.73 -34.46
C ARG A 344 9.79 1.88 -33.70
N ALA A 345 9.16 2.32 -32.63
CA ALA A 345 9.82 2.99 -31.52
C ALA A 345 9.42 2.22 -30.25
N GLY A 346 10.41 1.72 -29.52
CA GLY A 346 10.25 0.76 -28.43
C GLY A 346 9.39 1.29 -27.30
N ALA A 347 8.15 0.82 -27.23
CA ALA A 347 7.35 0.71 -26.02
C ALA A 347 6.22 -0.29 -26.32
N ASP A 348 6.23 -1.43 -25.64
CA ASP A 348 5.18 -2.45 -25.74
C ASP A 348 3.86 -1.89 -25.18
N TRP A 349 2.97 -1.40 -26.05
CA TRP A 349 1.63 -0.97 -25.67
C TRP A 349 0.63 -2.08 -26.00
N ARG A 350 -0.07 -2.60 -24.98
CA ARG A 350 -1.19 -3.54 -25.17
C ARG A 350 -2.50 -2.78 -25.28
N ILE A 351 -3.16 -2.91 -26.43
CA ILE A 351 -4.56 -2.50 -26.63
C ILE A 351 -5.44 -3.54 -25.94
N VAL A 352 -6.16 -3.16 -24.88
CA VAL A 352 -7.16 -4.02 -24.24
C VAL A 352 -8.51 -3.76 -24.91
N SER A 353 -8.92 -4.65 -25.82
CA SER A 353 -10.28 -4.67 -26.35
C SER A 353 -11.18 -5.48 -25.42
N ASP A 354 -12.08 -4.83 -24.69
CA ASP A 354 -13.08 -5.53 -23.89
C ASP A 354 -14.27 -5.95 -24.77
N ARG A 355 -14.25 -7.22 -25.21
CA ARG A 355 -15.43 -7.92 -25.69
C ARG A 355 -15.59 -9.23 -24.92
N ARG A 356 -16.23 -9.18 -23.74
CA ARG A 356 -16.92 -10.35 -23.18
C ARG A 356 -18.35 -10.00 -22.82
N ARG A 357 -19.28 -10.20 -23.78
CA ARG A 357 -20.72 -10.27 -23.52
C ARG A 357 -21.05 -11.64 -22.93
N TYR A 358 -21.51 -11.65 -21.68
CA TYR A 358 -22.31 -12.76 -21.14
C TYR A 358 -23.64 -12.84 -21.91
N ARG A 359 -23.93 -13.99 -22.51
CA ARG A 359 -25.26 -14.32 -23.07
C ARG A 359 -25.85 -15.48 -22.27
N TYR A 360 -26.80 -15.17 -21.41
CA TYR A 360 -27.75 -16.12 -20.86
C TYR A 360 -28.68 -16.59 -21.99
N ARG A 361 -28.73 -17.89 -22.29
CA ARG A 361 -29.69 -18.47 -23.24
C ARG A 361 -30.48 -19.57 -22.54
N ARG A 362 -31.68 -19.22 -22.07
CA ARG A 362 -32.75 -20.17 -21.74
C ARG A 362 -33.25 -20.80 -23.05
N ARG A 363 -33.15 -22.12 -23.18
CA ARG A 363 -34.12 -22.91 -23.97
C ARG A 363 -34.44 -24.20 -23.23
N ARG A 364 -35.73 -24.38 -22.98
CA ARG A 364 -36.41 -25.56 -22.46
C ARG A 364 -36.67 -26.56 -23.59
N ARG A 365 -36.67 -27.85 -23.21
CA ARG A 365 -37.32 -29.04 -23.82
C ARG A 365 -36.77 -29.53 -25.17
N ALA A 366 -36.81 -30.81 -25.53
CA ALA A 366 -36.96 -32.14 -24.90
C ALA A 366 -36.95 -33.17 -26.08
N TRP A 367 -36.79 -34.47 -25.80
CA TRP A 367 -36.89 -35.65 -26.69
C TRP A 367 -35.67 -35.89 -27.61
N ARG A 368 -35.05 -37.07 -27.71
CA ARG A 368 -35.38 -38.46 -27.32
C ARG A 368 -34.17 -39.13 -26.68
#